data_AF-A0A519SSX3-F1
#
_entry.id   AF-A0A519SSX3-F1
#
_cell.length_a   1.000
_cell.length_b   1.000
_cell.length_c   1.000
_cell.angle_alpha   90.00
_cell.angle_beta   90.00
_cell.angle_gamma   90.00
#
_symmetry.space_group_name_H-M   'P 1'
#
loop_
_entity.id
_entity.type
_entity.pdbx_description
1 polymer ?
#
loop_
_entity_poly.entity_id
_entity_poly.type
_entity_poly.pdbx_seq_one_letter_code
_entity_poly.pdbx_strand_id
1 'polypeptide(L)'
;MVTHITEGVKVSVETIYQPEYSNPANDHYMFAYKICIENLTDYSVQLMRRHWYIFDSNGSHREVEGEGVVGQQPVIEPGTYHEYVSGCNDAGRCYWGDSRTLLGTVSYNW
;
A
#
# COMPACT_ATOMS: atom_id res chain seq x y z
N MET A 1 -5.50 5.19 -9.48
CA MET A 1 -5.27 3.79 -9.06
C MET A 1 -4.05 3.27 -9.81
N VAL A 2 -3.10 2.66 -9.12
CA VAL A 2 -1.89 2.05 -9.71
C VAL A 2 -1.92 0.55 -9.40
N THR A 3 -1.46 -0.27 -10.32
CA THR A 3 -1.49 -1.73 -10.19
C THR A 3 -0.16 -2.33 -10.63
N HIS A 4 0.26 -3.39 -9.94
CA HIS A 4 1.40 -4.20 -10.33
C HIS A 4 1.08 -5.69 -10.15
N ILE A 5 1.67 -6.55 -10.98
CA ILE A 5 1.45 -8.01 -10.93
C ILE A 5 2.80 -8.69 -10.88
N THR A 6 2.97 -9.57 -9.90
CA THR A 6 4.19 -10.37 -9.71
C THR A 6 3.78 -11.79 -9.41
N GLU A 7 4.31 -12.76 -10.15
CA GLU A 7 4.09 -14.20 -9.91
C GLU A 7 2.60 -14.59 -9.74
N GLY A 8 1.71 -13.91 -10.49
CA GLY A 8 0.27 -14.17 -10.44
C GLY A 8 -0.46 -13.51 -9.26
N VAL A 9 0.22 -12.75 -8.41
CA VAL A 9 -0.43 -11.88 -7.40
C VAL A 9 -0.49 -10.45 -7.93
N LYS A 10 -1.69 -9.90 -8.01
CA LYS A 10 -1.94 -8.53 -8.46
C LYS A 10 -2.19 -7.64 -7.25
N VAL A 11 -1.40 -6.59 -7.11
CA VAL A 11 -1.57 -5.58 -6.06
C VAL A 11 -2.02 -4.27 -6.69
N SER A 12 -3.16 -3.75 -6.26
CA SER A 12 -3.74 -2.48 -6.69
C SER A 12 -3.80 -1.52 -5.51
N VAL A 13 -3.36 -0.28 -5.74
CA VAL A 13 -3.34 0.78 -4.72
C VAL A 13 -4.12 1.99 -5.20
N GLU A 14 -5.02 2.46 -4.36
CA GLU A 14 -5.78 3.68 -4.53
C GLU A 14 -5.50 4.63 -3.37
N THR A 15 -5.09 5.86 -3.68
CA THR A 15 -4.82 6.89 -2.67
C THR A 15 -5.99 7.86 -2.62
N ILE A 16 -6.46 8.15 -1.42
CA ILE A 16 -7.63 8.98 -1.15
C ILE A 16 -7.20 10.11 -0.22
N TYR A 17 -7.28 11.35 -0.72
CA TYR A 17 -7.09 12.54 0.11
C TYR A 17 -8.26 12.65 1.11
N GLN A 18 -7.94 12.93 2.37
CA GLN A 18 -8.89 13.00 3.47
C GLN A 18 -9.10 14.47 3.89
N PRO A 19 -10.00 15.23 3.23
CA PRO A 19 -10.14 16.67 3.46
C PRO A 19 -10.57 17.00 4.90
N GLU A 20 -11.40 16.15 5.52
CA GLU A 20 -11.89 16.33 6.89
C GLU A 20 -10.78 16.25 7.95
N TYR A 21 -9.71 15.53 7.64
CA TYR A 21 -8.55 15.33 8.52
C TYR A 21 -7.33 16.15 8.06
N SER A 22 -7.49 16.99 7.04
CA SER A 22 -6.41 17.81 6.47
C SER A 22 -6.63 19.27 6.80
N ASN A 23 -5.55 20.00 7.01
CA ASN A 23 -5.53 21.44 7.13
C ASN A 23 -4.43 22.03 6.22
N PRO A 24 -4.77 22.31 4.94
CA PRO A 24 -3.82 22.87 3.98
C PRO A 24 -3.23 24.21 4.40
N ALA A 25 -3.94 25.01 5.20
CA ALA A 25 -3.43 26.30 5.68
C ALA A 25 -2.27 26.15 6.68
N ASN A 26 -2.14 24.97 7.30
CA ASN A 26 -1.05 24.61 8.22
C ASN A 26 -0.12 23.53 7.63
N ASP A 27 -0.13 23.35 6.31
CA ASP A 27 0.63 22.30 5.60
C ASP A 27 0.40 20.87 6.13
N HIS A 28 -0.77 20.62 6.72
CA HIS A 28 -1.13 19.31 7.24
C HIS A 28 -2.05 18.60 6.24
N TYR A 29 -1.58 17.49 5.68
CA TYR A 29 -2.33 16.71 4.70
C TYR A 29 -2.45 15.27 5.18
N MET A 30 -3.67 14.74 5.13
CA MET A 30 -3.98 13.38 5.49
C MET A 30 -4.39 12.60 4.25
N PHE A 31 -3.79 11.43 4.06
CA PHE A 31 -4.11 10.51 2.98
C PHE A 31 -4.40 9.13 3.54
N ALA A 32 -5.45 8.51 3.00
CA ALA A 32 -5.69 7.09 3.13
C ALA A 32 -5.21 6.38 1.87
N TYR A 33 -4.77 5.14 2.00
CA TYR A 33 -4.53 4.27 0.87
C TYR A 33 -5.32 2.98 1.05
N LYS A 34 -5.98 2.60 -0.03
CA LYS A 34 -6.77 1.40 -0.17
C LYS A 34 -5.96 0.43 -1.02
N ILE A 35 -5.66 -0.75 -0.47
CA ILE A 35 -4.84 -1.77 -1.11
C ILE A 35 -5.72 -2.99 -1.35
N CYS A 36 -5.73 -3.46 -2.59
CA CYS A 36 -6.38 -4.68 -3.01
C CYS A 36 -5.32 -5.66 -3.53
N ILE A 37 -5.29 -6.87 -2.98
CA ILE A 37 -4.37 -7.94 -3.33
C ILE A 37 -5.23 -9.07 -3.90
N GLU A 38 -5.13 -9.31 -5.19
CA GLU A 38 -5.86 -10.32 -5.93
C GLU A 38 -4.92 -11.50 -6.21
N ASN A 39 -5.35 -12.71 -5.87
CA ASN A 39 -4.64 -13.93 -6.22
C ASN A 39 -5.15 -14.46 -7.57
N LEU A 40 -4.32 -14.38 -8.61
CA LEU A 40 -4.62 -14.87 -9.96
C LEU A 40 -3.98 -16.24 -10.24
N THR A 41 -3.40 -16.90 -9.24
CA THR A 41 -2.88 -18.25 -9.36
C THR A 41 -3.98 -19.29 -9.11
N ASP A 42 -3.64 -20.56 -9.31
CA ASP A 42 -4.48 -21.74 -9.06
C ASP A 42 -4.25 -22.37 -7.67
N TYR A 43 -3.46 -21.75 -6.81
CA TYR A 43 -3.19 -22.19 -5.43
C TYR A 43 -3.30 -21.04 -4.43
N SER A 44 -3.51 -21.35 -3.15
CA SER A 44 -3.64 -20.33 -2.10
C SER A 44 -2.31 -19.61 -1.86
N VAL A 45 -2.34 -18.28 -1.66
CA VAL A 45 -1.16 -17.49 -1.29
C VAL A 45 -1.35 -16.85 0.08
N GLN A 46 -0.31 -16.82 0.91
CA GLN A 46 -0.39 -16.15 2.22
C GLN A 46 0.49 -14.90 2.24
N LEU A 47 -0.09 -13.77 2.64
CA LEU A 47 0.68 -12.55 2.89
C LEU A 47 1.38 -12.68 4.25
N MET A 48 2.71 -12.70 4.22
CA MET A 48 3.52 -12.87 5.42
C MET A 48 4.03 -11.53 5.98
N ARG A 49 4.49 -10.65 5.09
CA ARG A 49 5.19 -9.42 5.47
C ARG A 49 4.93 -8.32 4.45
N ARG A 50 4.96 -7.08 4.94
CA ARG A 50 4.95 -5.86 4.13
C ARG A 50 6.20 -5.05 4.40
N HIS A 51 6.75 -4.45 3.35
CA HIS A 51 7.78 -3.42 3.44
C HIS A 51 7.38 -2.27 2.52
N TRP A 52 7.20 -1.08 3.08
CA TRP A 52 6.83 0.13 2.36
C TRP A 52 7.98 1.12 2.37
N TYR A 53 8.32 1.65 1.21
CA TYR A 53 9.20 2.79 1.04
C TYR A 53 8.36 4.02 0.74
N ILE A 54 8.12 4.86 1.73
CA ILE A 54 7.31 6.06 1.63
C ILE A 54 8.22 7.24 1.31
N PHE A 55 7.96 7.91 0.18
CA PHE A 55 8.67 9.11 -0.23
C PHE A 55 7.76 10.31 -0.12
N ASP A 56 8.16 11.27 0.71
CA ASP A 56 7.52 12.57 0.79
C ASP A 56 8.14 13.50 -0.27
N SER A 57 7.31 14.40 -0.80
CA SER A 57 7.72 15.46 -1.71
C SER A 57 8.76 16.43 -1.14
N ASN A 58 8.87 16.52 0.19
CA ASN A 58 9.89 17.31 0.88
C ASN A 58 11.28 16.63 0.87
N GLY A 59 11.40 15.44 0.27
CA GLY A 59 12.66 14.68 0.19
C GLY A 59 12.89 13.72 1.35
N SER A 60 11.95 13.63 2.30
CA SER A 60 12.00 12.64 3.37
C SER A 60 11.66 11.25 2.83
N HIS A 61 12.44 10.27 3.25
CA HIS A 61 12.21 8.85 2.99
C HIS A 61 11.91 8.19 4.33
N ARG A 62 10.88 7.35 4.36
CA ARG A 62 10.53 6.54 5.52
C ARG A 62 10.26 5.13 5.06
N GLU A 63 10.85 4.18 5.75
CA GLU A 63 10.55 2.78 5.55
C GLU A 63 9.62 2.28 6.66
N VAL A 64 8.58 1.56 6.28
CA VAL A 64 7.67 0.91 7.21
C VAL A 64 7.65 -0.57 6.89
N GLU A 65 8.18 -1.36 7.82
CA GLU A 65 8.26 -2.79 7.68
C GLU A 65 7.53 -3.48 8.83
N GLY A 66 6.88 -4.60 8.55
CA GLY A 66 6.20 -5.37 9.59
C GLY A 66 5.54 -6.62 9.05
N GLU A 67 5.20 -7.51 9.98
CA GLU A 67 4.46 -8.72 9.66
C GLU A 67 3.02 -8.41 9.26
N GLY A 68 2.53 -9.16 8.28
CA GLY A 68 1.17 -9.07 7.79
C GLY A 68 0.81 -7.71 7.21
N VAL A 69 -0.49 -7.43 7.17
CA VAL A 69 -1.11 -6.15 6.89
C VAL A 69 -2.18 -5.91 7.95
N VAL A 70 -2.27 -4.69 8.49
CA VAL A 70 -3.26 -4.32 9.53
C VAL A 70 -3.35 -5.32 10.71
N GLY A 71 -2.24 -5.98 11.05
CA GLY A 71 -2.15 -6.97 12.13
C GLY A 71 -2.59 -8.39 11.76
N GLN A 72 -2.78 -8.69 10.46
CA GLN A 72 -3.25 -9.98 9.96
C GLN A 72 -2.32 -10.52 8.86
N GLN A 73 -2.20 -11.84 8.74
CA GLN A 73 -1.51 -12.53 7.65
C GLN A 73 -2.53 -13.31 6.81
N PRO A 74 -3.30 -12.62 5.96
CA PRO A 74 -4.41 -13.23 5.23
C PRO A 74 -3.90 -14.29 4.25
N VAL A 75 -4.62 -15.41 4.21
CA VAL A 75 -4.54 -16.39 3.14
C VAL A 75 -5.56 -15.98 2.07
N ILE A 76 -5.12 -15.88 0.82
CA ILE A 76 -5.91 -15.44 -0.32
C ILE A 76 -6.07 -16.65 -1.25
N GLU A 77 -7.28 -17.17 -1.30
CA GLU A 77 -7.63 -18.32 -2.13
C GLU A 77 -7.53 -18.00 -3.64
N PRO A 78 -7.34 -19.01 -4.50
CA PRO A 78 -7.31 -18.83 -5.96
C PRO A 78 -8.50 -18.02 -6.48
N GLY A 79 -8.23 -17.01 -7.30
CA GLY A 79 -9.24 -16.14 -7.91
C GLY A 79 -9.95 -15.17 -6.94
N THR A 80 -9.55 -15.13 -5.67
CA THR A 80 -10.10 -14.22 -4.67
C THR A 80 -9.18 -13.03 -4.40
N TYR A 81 -9.62 -12.11 -3.55
CA TYR A 81 -8.85 -10.93 -3.19
C TYR A 81 -9.00 -10.57 -1.71
N HIS A 82 -7.98 -9.90 -1.19
CA HIS A 82 -7.99 -9.28 0.13
C HIS A 82 -7.84 -7.78 -0.01
N GLU A 83 -8.67 -7.03 0.71
CA GLU A 83 -8.70 -5.58 0.66
C GLU A 83 -8.53 -5.00 2.07
N TYR A 84 -7.69 -3.98 2.19
CA TYR A 84 -7.58 -3.21 3.42
C TYR A 84 -7.31 -1.74 3.16
N VAL A 85 -7.68 -0.92 4.14
CA VAL A 85 -7.43 0.52 4.14
C VAL A 85 -6.49 0.84 5.29
N SER A 86 -5.49 1.67 5.03
CA SER A 86 -4.64 2.23 6.08
C SER A 86 -4.29 3.69 5.78
N GLY A 87 -3.87 4.42 6.80
CA GLY A 87 -3.58 5.84 6.72
C GLY A 87 -2.08 6.11 6.75
N CYS A 88 -1.67 7.23 6.16
CA CYS A 88 -0.34 7.80 6.37
C CYS A 88 -0.51 9.26 6.81
N ASN A 89 -0.25 9.52 8.09
CA ASN A 89 0.01 10.87 8.59
C ASN A 89 1.45 11.24 8.23
N ASP A 90 1.67 12.47 7.76
CA ASP A 90 2.93 12.99 7.23
C ASP A 90 3.23 12.68 5.77
N ALA A 91 2.25 12.21 4.99
CA ALA A 91 2.41 12.22 3.55
C ALA A 91 2.27 13.67 3.08
N GLY A 92 3.38 14.42 3.05
CA GLY A 92 3.48 15.69 2.33
C GLY A 92 3.33 15.50 0.82
N ARG A 93 2.26 14.82 0.38
CA ARG A 93 1.93 14.35 -0.98
C ARG A 93 2.49 12.94 -1.24
N CYS A 94 1.66 11.93 -0.97
CA CYS A 94 1.83 10.58 -1.51
C CYS A 94 1.58 10.65 -3.02
N TYR A 95 2.64 10.83 -3.80
CA TYR A 95 2.60 10.80 -5.25
C TYR A 95 2.91 9.41 -5.79
N TRP A 96 2.46 9.14 -7.02
CA TRP A 96 3.06 8.11 -7.87
C TRP A 96 3.10 8.62 -9.32
N GLY A 97 4.33 8.79 -9.87
CA GLY A 97 4.60 9.20 -11.26
C GLY A 97 5.88 10.03 -11.47
N ASP A 98 6.82 9.49 -12.25
CA ASP A 98 8.04 10.00 -12.92
C ASP A 98 9.16 10.76 -12.20
N SER A 99 9.11 10.89 -10.88
CA SER A 99 10.31 10.81 -10.02
C SER A 99 9.86 10.87 -8.56
N ARG A 100 9.65 9.71 -7.91
CA ARG A 100 9.40 9.44 -6.47
C ARG A 100 8.30 8.39 -6.35
N THR A 101 8.71 7.18 -5.96
CA THR A 101 7.95 5.94 -6.11
C THR A 101 7.70 5.35 -4.74
N LEU A 102 6.44 5.13 -4.33
CA LEU A 102 6.18 4.26 -3.20
C LEU A 102 6.46 2.82 -3.67
N LEU A 103 7.70 2.37 -3.48
CA LEU A 103 8.10 0.99 -3.72
C LEU A 103 7.67 0.20 -2.49
N GLY A 104 7.08 -0.96 -2.69
CA GLY A 104 6.77 -1.85 -1.59
C GLY A 104 7.05 -3.26 -2.02
N THR A 105 7.77 -4.00 -1.20
CA THR A 105 7.95 -5.43 -1.40
C THR A 105 6.94 -6.10 -0.48
N VAL A 106 6.03 -6.87 -1.06
CA VAL A 106 5.17 -7.79 -0.32
C VAL A 106 5.79 -9.17 -0.44
N SER A 107 6.10 -9.79 0.69
CA SER A 107 6.64 -11.16 0.71
C SER A 107 5.50 -12.15 0.94
N TYR A 108 5.39 -13.10 0.04
CA TYR A 108 4.41 -14.17 0.06
C TYR A 108 5.07 -15.49 0.44
N ASN A 109 4.36 -16.32 1.21
CA ASN A 109 4.64 -17.76 1.21
C ASN A 109 3.76 -18.40 0.14
N TRP A 110 4.41 -19.12 -0.78
CA TRP A 110 3.80 -19.89 -1.85
C TRP A 110 3.49 -21.31 -1.37
#